data_AF-A0AAV0Y8X1-F1
#
_entry.id   AF-A0AAV0Y8X1-F1
#
_cell.length_a   1.000
_cell.length_b   1.000
_cell.length_c   1.000
_cell.angle_alpha   90.00
_cell.angle_beta   90.00
_cell.angle_gamma   90.00
#
_symmetry.space_group_name_H-M   'P 1'
#
loop_
_entity.id
_entity.type
_entity.pdbx_description
1 polymer ?
#
loop_
_entity_poly.entity_id
_entity_poly.type
_entity_poly.pdbx_seq_one_letter_code
_entity_poly.pdbx_strand_id
1 'polypeptide(L)'
;MSLTAGDRERLLKRNIYKRDQAVEQISILMGVVNSTKSEQSDIAILQPRLDDLEMLITDVRLYQDSILDGFIELDRDSEFITTHHPIGKLALEQYYTITSICNEIGLTKQNPVSPPTTRNIQLPRIELPSFDGNILHWRAFRDTFVSLVHDNDQVPPIQKFHHLLSAVSGSAAATVKSVPLIEANYPIV
;
A
#
# COMPACT_ATOMS: atom_id res chain seq x y z
N MET A 1 32.09 6.52 -12.59
CA MET A 1 32.85 7.08 -11.44
C MET A 1 32.17 6.61 -10.17
N SER A 2 32.91 6.04 -9.22
CA SER A 2 32.38 5.72 -7.89
C SER A 2 32.08 7.00 -7.13
N LEU A 3 30.94 7.08 -6.45
CA LEU A 3 30.64 8.15 -5.50
C LEU A 3 31.71 8.16 -4.38
N THR A 4 32.04 9.33 -3.85
CA THR A 4 32.87 9.43 -2.64
C THR A 4 32.01 9.20 -1.39
N ALA A 5 32.61 8.91 -0.23
CA ALA A 5 31.87 8.80 1.02
C ALA A 5 31.11 10.09 1.37
N GLY A 6 31.69 11.26 1.05
CA GLY A 6 31.03 12.56 1.24
C GLY A 6 29.82 12.75 0.33
N ASP A 7 29.86 12.24 -0.90
CA ASP A 7 28.71 12.31 -1.81
C ASP A 7 27.56 11.40 -1.35
N ARG A 8 27.89 10.20 -0.84
CA ARG A 8 26.91 9.28 -0.23
C ARG A 8 26.22 9.92 0.96
N GLU A 9 26.97 10.53 1.87
CA GLU A 9 26.42 11.21 3.04
C GLU A 9 25.48 12.37 2.66
N ARG A 10 25.83 13.14 1.63
CA ARG A 10 24.97 14.22 1.11
C ARG A 10 23.67 13.68 0.50
N LEU A 11 23.76 12.59 -0.26
CA LEU A 11 22.59 11.94 -0.86
C LEU A 11 21.67 11.36 0.23
N LEU A 12 22.24 10.69 1.23
CA LEU A 12 21.52 10.17 2.38
C LEU A 12 20.76 11.28 3.10
N LYS A 13 21.43 12.40 3.44
CA LYS A 13 20.80 13.56 4.08
C LYS A 13 19.66 14.14 3.25
N ARG A 14 19.84 14.23 1.93
CA ARG A 14 18.79 14.71 1.02
C ARG A 14 17.57 13.79 1.03
N ASN A 15 17.77 12.48 1.01
CA ASN A 15 16.68 11.51 1.05
C ASN A 15 15.94 11.54 2.39
N ILE A 16 16.68 11.63 3.51
CA ILE A 16 16.10 11.81 4.86
C ILE A 16 15.21 13.05 4.88
N TYR A 17 15.73 14.20 4.45
CA TYR A 17 14.96 15.45 4.44
C TYR A 17 13.66 15.33 3.63
N LYS A 18 13.74 14.74 2.43
CA LYS A 18 12.57 14.56 1.55
C LYS A 18 11.53 13.61 2.13
N ARG A 19 11.97 12.49 2.72
CA ARG A 19 11.08 11.58 3.45
C ARG A 19 10.38 12.31 4.57
N ASP A 20 11.15 13.01 5.41
CA ASP A 20 10.62 13.66 6.61
C ASP A 20 9.60 14.75 6.24
N GLN A 21 9.82 15.47 5.14
CA GLN A 21 8.84 16.38 4.57
C GLN A 21 7.53 15.66 4.16
N ALA A 22 7.62 14.52 3.48
CA ALA A 22 6.44 13.74 3.09
C ALA A 22 5.70 13.17 4.32
N VAL A 23 6.43 12.67 5.31
CA VAL A 23 5.88 12.18 6.59
C VAL A 23 5.16 13.29 7.36
N GLU A 24 5.73 14.50 7.38
CA GLU A 24 5.11 15.67 7.97
C GLU A 24 3.77 15.99 7.29
N GLN A 25 3.71 15.94 5.95
CA GLN A 25 2.45 16.14 5.23
C GLN A 25 1.40 15.08 5.58
N ILE A 26 1.78 13.80 5.66
CA ILE A 26 0.88 12.72 6.10
C ILE A 26 0.38 12.97 7.53
N SER A 27 1.25 13.40 8.43
CA SER A 27 0.89 13.72 9.82
C SER A 27 -0.09 14.90 9.90
N ILE A 28 0.11 15.94 9.08
CA ILE A 28 -0.82 17.07 8.97
C ILE A 28 -2.19 16.59 8.49
N LEU A 29 -2.22 15.76 7.44
CA LEU A 29 -3.48 15.19 6.93
C LEU A 29 -4.20 14.34 7.98
N MET A 30 -3.45 13.54 8.74
CA MET A 30 -3.99 12.76 9.86
C MET A 30 -4.64 13.68 10.91
N GLY A 31 -4.01 14.82 11.23
CA GLY A 31 -4.57 15.84 12.11
C GLY A 31 -5.90 16.38 11.59
N VAL A 32 -5.96 16.81 10.33
CA VAL A 32 -7.18 17.36 9.72
C VAL A 32 -8.30 16.32 9.70
N VAL A 33 -8.01 15.08 9.28
CA VAL A 33 -8.99 14.00 9.18
C VAL A 33 -9.59 13.64 10.55
N ASN A 34 -8.79 13.66 11.62
CA ASN A 34 -9.28 13.47 12.98
C ASN A 34 -10.17 14.63 13.45
N SER A 35 -9.88 15.87 13.07
CA SER A 35 -10.72 17.03 13.37
C SER A 35 -12.05 17.00 12.61
N THR A 36 -12.04 16.57 11.35
CA THR A 36 -13.25 16.49 10.51
C THR A 36 -14.24 15.40 10.95
N LYS A 37 -13.81 14.38 11.71
CA LYS A 37 -14.75 13.46 12.40
C LYS A 37 -15.73 14.19 13.32
N SER A 38 -15.41 15.40 13.77
CA SER A 38 -16.22 16.16 14.74
C SER A 38 -17.16 17.19 14.12
N GLU A 39 -16.84 17.73 12.94
CA GLU A 39 -17.62 18.78 12.27
C GLU A 39 -17.79 18.41 10.78
N GLN A 40 -19.00 17.99 10.40
CA GLN A 40 -19.38 17.45 9.08
C GLN A 40 -19.15 18.41 7.88
N SER A 41 -18.58 19.61 8.09
CA SER A 41 -18.48 20.69 7.11
C SER A 41 -17.20 20.73 6.27
N ASP A 42 -16.15 19.98 6.61
CA ASP A 42 -14.82 20.14 5.97
C ASP A 42 -14.51 19.12 4.84
N ILE A 43 -15.50 18.29 4.50
CA ILE A 43 -15.40 17.16 3.56
C ILE A 43 -14.92 17.60 2.16
N ALA A 44 -15.39 18.74 1.65
CA ALA A 44 -15.01 19.22 0.32
C ALA A 44 -13.55 19.71 0.21
N ILE A 45 -12.94 20.13 1.33
CA ILE A 45 -11.56 20.63 1.36
C ILE A 45 -10.55 19.47 1.44
N LEU A 46 -10.98 18.32 1.98
CA LEU A 46 -10.15 17.14 2.17
C LEU A 46 -9.90 16.33 0.89
N GLN A 47 -10.87 16.31 -0.01
CA GLN A 47 -10.84 15.45 -1.19
C GLN A 47 -9.60 15.64 -2.10
N PRO A 48 -9.19 16.87 -2.48
CA PRO A 48 -7.96 17.04 -3.28
C PRO A 48 -6.69 16.66 -2.51
N ARG A 49 -6.68 16.82 -1.18
CA ARG A 49 -5.54 16.46 -0.33
C ARG A 49 -5.40 14.95 -0.11
N LEU A 50 -6.49 14.20 -0.30
CA LEU A 50 -6.47 12.73 -0.28
C LEU A 50 -5.90 12.15 -1.57
N ASP A 51 -6.08 12.82 -2.71
CA ASP A 51 -5.43 12.41 -3.95
C ASP A 51 -3.89 12.48 -3.84
N ASP A 52 -3.37 13.42 -3.03
CA ASP A 52 -1.93 13.53 -2.75
C ASP A 52 -1.43 12.46 -1.76
N LEU A 53 -2.31 11.82 -0.99
CA LEU A 53 -1.91 10.87 0.08
C LEU A 53 -1.22 9.62 -0.49
N GLU A 54 -1.75 9.07 -1.59
CA GLU A 54 -1.16 7.94 -2.32
C GLU A 54 0.24 8.27 -2.85
N MET A 55 0.42 9.50 -3.34
CA MET A 55 1.72 9.98 -3.81
C MET A 55 2.70 10.14 -2.64
N LEU A 56 2.26 10.74 -1.54
CA LEU A 56 3.07 10.95 -0.34
C LEU A 56 3.55 9.62 0.27
N ILE A 57 2.69 8.60 0.39
CA ILE A 57 3.10 7.31 0.94
C ILE A 57 4.06 6.57 0.00
N THR A 58 3.90 6.74 -1.32
CA THR A 58 4.82 6.20 -2.33
C THR A 58 6.19 6.85 -2.19
N ASP A 59 6.25 8.17 -2.06
CA ASP A 59 7.49 8.92 -1.83
C ASP A 59 8.17 8.49 -0.52
N VAL A 60 7.41 8.32 0.56
CA VAL A 60 7.96 7.84 1.84
C VAL A 60 8.62 6.48 1.67
N ARG A 61 7.98 5.52 0.98
CA ARG A 61 8.55 4.18 0.73
C ARG A 61 9.83 4.27 -0.10
N LEU A 62 9.79 5.01 -1.20
CA LEU A 62 10.95 5.21 -2.09
C LEU A 62 12.15 5.80 -1.33
N TYR A 63 11.93 6.87 -0.57
CA TYR A 63 13.01 7.48 0.19
C TYR A 63 13.44 6.61 1.35
N GLN A 64 12.54 5.88 2.02
CA GLN A 64 12.90 4.94 3.08
C GLN A 64 13.85 3.83 2.58
N ASP A 65 13.58 3.26 1.40
CA ASP A 65 14.45 2.26 0.78
C ASP A 65 15.81 2.88 0.41
N SER A 66 15.79 4.07 -0.22
CA SER A 66 17.04 4.78 -0.57
C SER A 66 17.86 5.19 0.65
N ILE A 67 17.22 5.43 1.80
CA ILE A 67 17.87 5.74 3.08
C ILE A 67 18.48 4.48 3.67
N LEU A 68 17.76 3.35 3.64
CA LEU A 68 18.29 2.05 4.07
C LEU A 68 19.57 1.70 3.32
N ASP A 69 19.54 1.80 1.99
CA ASP A 69 20.71 1.56 1.14
C ASP A 69 21.87 2.48 1.52
N GLY A 70 21.61 3.78 1.73
CA GLY A 70 22.62 4.74 2.14
C GLY A 70 23.24 4.45 3.51
N PHE A 71 22.46 3.96 4.48
CA PHE A 71 22.97 3.54 5.79
C PHE A 71 23.78 2.24 5.71
N ILE A 72 23.38 1.29 4.87
CA ILE A 72 24.14 0.04 4.62
C ILE A 72 25.49 0.37 3.97
N GLU A 73 25.51 1.23 2.94
CA GLU A 73 26.76 1.63 2.27
C GLU A 73 27.76 2.34 3.20
N LEU A 74 27.28 2.94 4.29
CA LEU A 74 28.08 3.64 5.29
C LEU A 74 28.34 2.79 6.54
N ASP A 75 27.97 1.51 6.56
CA ASP A 75 28.14 0.58 7.69
C ASP A 75 27.46 1.09 8.98
N ARG A 76 26.26 1.67 8.83
CA ARG A 76 25.46 2.31 9.89
C ARG A 76 24.03 1.76 9.96
N ASP A 77 23.82 0.49 9.59
CA ASP A 77 22.51 -0.18 9.59
C ASP A 77 21.79 -0.14 10.95
N SER A 78 22.54 -0.23 12.04
CA SER A 78 22.00 -0.15 13.40
C SER A 78 21.37 1.22 13.71
N GLU A 79 21.94 2.29 13.16
CA GLU A 79 21.37 3.64 13.28
C GLU A 79 20.04 3.73 12.51
N PHE A 80 19.97 3.16 11.31
CA PHE A 80 18.72 3.11 10.55
C PHE A 80 17.60 2.40 11.32
N ILE A 81 17.88 1.21 11.87
CA ILE A 81 16.89 0.39 12.58
C ILE A 81 16.31 1.15 13.78
N THR A 82 17.18 1.85 14.52
CA THR A 82 16.79 2.53 15.77
C THR A 82 16.14 3.89 15.54
N THR A 83 16.58 4.65 14.54
CA THR A 83 16.17 6.05 14.36
C THR A 83 15.21 6.28 13.20
N HIS A 84 15.39 5.55 12.08
CA HIS A 84 14.71 5.86 10.82
C HIS A 84 13.64 4.86 10.44
N HIS A 85 13.80 3.58 10.77
CA HIS A 85 12.78 2.56 10.55
C HIS A 85 11.43 2.90 11.22
N PRO A 86 11.40 3.39 12.49
CA PRO A 86 10.14 3.74 13.15
C PRO A 86 9.36 4.87 12.46
N ILE A 87 10.06 5.80 11.78
CA ILE A 87 9.44 6.94 11.09
C ILE A 87 8.61 6.46 9.89
N GLY A 88 9.18 5.59 9.05
CA GLY A 88 8.47 5.00 7.92
C GLY A 88 7.27 4.15 8.36
N LYS A 89 7.44 3.40 9.46
CA LYS A 89 6.35 2.61 10.06
C LYS A 89 5.20 3.51 10.53
N LEU A 90 5.49 4.59 11.25
CA LEU A 90 4.50 5.55 11.72
C LEU A 90 3.72 6.17 10.55
N ALA A 91 4.41 6.58 9.48
CA ALA A 91 3.77 7.16 8.29
C ALA A 91 2.81 6.17 7.62
N LEU A 92 3.17 4.89 7.57
CA LEU A 92 2.32 3.83 7.03
C LEU A 92 1.07 3.58 7.92
N GLU A 93 1.24 3.59 9.23
CA GLU A 93 0.12 3.48 10.19
C GLU A 93 -0.86 4.66 10.06
N GLN A 94 -0.34 5.88 9.92
CA GLN A 94 -1.14 7.07 9.65
C GLN A 94 -1.88 6.98 8.31
N TYR A 95 -1.20 6.54 7.24
CA TYR A 95 -1.82 6.31 5.94
C TYR A 95 -3.03 5.37 6.02
N TYR A 96 -2.88 4.21 6.67
CA TYR A 96 -3.98 3.26 6.83
C TYR A 96 -5.12 3.83 7.66
N THR A 97 -4.78 4.60 8.71
CA THR A 97 -5.80 5.23 9.55
C THR A 97 -6.58 6.28 8.78
N ILE A 98 -5.91 7.18 8.06
CA ILE A 98 -6.56 8.18 7.20
C ILE A 98 -7.48 7.48 6.19
N THR A 99 -6.97 6.46 5.49
CA THR A 99 -7.74 5.71 4.50
C THR A 99 -8.99 5.08 5.12
N SER A 100 -8.87 4.49 6.31
CA SER A 100 -10.01 3.91 7.04
C SER A 100 -11.06 4.98 7.38
N ILE A 101 -10.62 6.13 7.90
CA ILE A 101 -11.52 7.22 8.28
C ILE A 101 -12.23 7.82 7.05
N CYS A 102 -11.50 8.03 5.96
CA CYS A 102 -12.09 8.57 4.74
C CYS A 102 -13.11 7.61 4.11
N ASN A 103 -12.90 6.30 4.23
CA ASN A 103 -13.90 5.31 3.85
C ASN A 103 -15.14 5.34 4.76
N GLU A 104 -14.97 5.51 6.07
CA GLU A 104 -16.09 5.68 7.02
C GLU A 104 -16.94 6.92 6.70
N ILE A 105 -16.32 8.00 6.22
CA ILE A 105 -16.98 9.29 5.92
C ILE A 105 -17.51 9.36 4.47
N GLY A 106 -17.18 8.40 3.61
CA GLY A 106 -17.62 8.38 2.19
C GLY A 106 -16.85 9.35 1.29
N LEU A 107 -15.59 9.67 1.64
CA LEU A 107 -14.70 10.60 0.94
C LEU A 107 -13.87 9.96 -0.18
N THR A 108 -13.77 8.63 -0.21
CA THR A 108 -13.06 7.93 -1.28
C THR A 108 -13.95 7.89 -2.52
N LYS A 109 -13.35 8.13 -3.69
CA LYS A 109 -14.06 8.22 -4.98
C LYS A 109 -14.84 6.92 -5.25
N GLN A 110 -16.11 6.88 -4.85
CA GLN A 110 -17.08 5.95 -5.39
C GLN A 110 -17.51 6.46 -6.76
N ASN A 111 -17.38 5.62 -7.79
CA ASN A 111 -18.04 5.86 -9.07
C ASN A 111 -19.56 6.03 -8.86
N PRO A 112 -20.23 6.96 -9.56
CA PRO A 112 -21.63 7.24 -9.33
C PRO A 112 -22.50 6.17 -9.99
N VAL A 113 -23.25 5.40 -9.20
CA VAL A 113 -24.49 4.75 -9.67
C VAL A 113 -25.58 4.97 -8.60
N SER A 114 -26.72 5.46 -9.10
CA SER A 114 -27.93 6.07 -8.53
C SER A 114 -28.58 5.46 -7.26
N PRO A 115 -29.50 6.19 -6.58
CA PRO A 115 -30.20 5.77 -5.34
C PRO A 115 -31.57 5.08 -5.65
N PRO A 116 -32.40 4.63 -4.66
CA PRO A 116 -32.23 4.59 -3.20
C PRO A 116 -32.50 3.21 -2.53
N THR A 117 -32.05 3.10 -1.28
CA THR A 117 -32.56 2.21 -0.20
C THR A 117 -32.50 0.70 -0.43
N THR A 118 -31.40 0.08 -0.03
CA THR A 118 -31.46 -1.23 0.65
C THR A 118 -30.63 -1.16 1.91
N ARG A 119 -31.28 -1.51 3.03
CA ARG A 119 -30.67 -1.66 4.35
C ARG A 119 -29.33 -2.39 4.19
N ASN A 120 -28.23 -1.73 4.56
CA ASN A 120 -26.89 -2.31 4.59
C ASN A 120 -26.90 -3.51 5.56
N ILE A 121 -27.21 -4.69 5.03
CA ILE A 121 -26.74 -5.94 5.60
C ILE A 121 -25.24 -5.91 5.35
N GLN A 122 -24.46 -5.55 6.38
CA GLN A 122 -23.01 -5.73 6.33
C GLN A 122 -22.75 -7.23 6.15
N LEU A 123 -22.42 -7.61 4.92
CA LEU A 123 -21.93 -8.95 4.62
C LEU A 123 -20.54 -9.08 5.26
N PRO A 124 -20.22 -10.22 5.88
CA PRO A 124 -18.90 -10.45 6.43
C PRO A 124 -17.83 -10.25 5.35
N ARG A 125 -16.73 -9.60 5.71
CA ARG A 125 -15.58 -9.36 4.84
C ARG A 125 -15.14 -10.69 4.21
N ILE A 126 -15.24 -10.80 2.89
CA ILE A 126 -14.84 -12.01 2.17
C ILE A 126 -13.31 -12.07 2.19
N GLU A 127 -12.77 -13.06 2.89
CA GLU A 127 -11.33 -13.32 2.89
C GLU A 127 -10.93 -13.96 1.56
N LEU A 128 -9.75 -13.59 1.06
CA LEU A 128 -9.20 -14.23 -0.14
C LEU A 128 -8.95 -15.72 0.17
N PRO A 129 -9.44 -16.63 -0.68
CA PRO A 129 -9.26 -18.06 -0.46
C PRO A 129 -7.78 -18.43 -0.58
N SER A 130 -7.31 -19.39 0.22
CA SER A 130 -5.96 -19.95 0.06
C SER A 130 -6.01 -21.24 -0.75
N PHE A 131 -4.98 -21.47 -1.59
CA PHE A 131 -4.84 -22.66 -2.41
C PHE A 131 -3.48 -23.33 -2.21
N ASP A 132 -3.49 -24.55 -1.70
CA ASP A 132 -2.31 -25.36 -1.36
C ASP A 132 -1.81 -26.24 -2.52
N GLY A 133 -2.58 -26.29 -3.62
CA GLY A 133 -2.35 -27.15 -4.77
C GLY A 133 -3.26 -28.39 -4.84
N ASN A 134 -4.20 -28.55 -3.91
CA ASN A 134 -5.18 -29.64 -4.00
C ASN A 134 -6.22 -29.39 -5.11
N ILE A 135 -6.16 -30.18 -6.18
CA ILE A 135 -7.03 -30.08 -7.36
C ILE A 135 -8.53 -30.08 -7.00
N LEU A 136 -8.95 -30.73 -5.91
CA LEU A 136 -10.34 -30.75 -5.47
C LEU A 136 -10.83 -29.36 -5.03
N HIS A 137 -9.93 -28.51 -4.51
CA HIS A 137 -10.23 -27.14 -4.07
C HIS A 137 -9.97 -26.09 -5.17
N TRP A 138 -9.36 -26.48 -6.29
CA TRP A 138 -8.98 -25.59 -7.38
C TRP A 138 -10.16 -24.79 -7.94
N ARG A 139 -11.30 -25.45 -8.17
CA ARG A 139 -12.48 -24.79 -8.76
C ARG A 139 -13.03 -23.69 -7.86
N ALA A 140 -13.19 -23.97 -6.58
CA ALA A 140 -13.69 -23.01 -5.60
C ALA A 140 -12.73 -21.81 -5.43
N PHE A 141 -11.42 -22.10 -5.34
CA PHE A 141 -10.39 -21.07 -5.30
C PHE A 141 -10.42 -20.19 -6.56
N ARG A 142 -10.38 -20.80 -7.75
CA ARG A 142 -10.35 -20.08 -9.03
C ARG A 142 -11.57 -19.19 -9.18
N ASP A 143 -12.77 -19.73 -9.01
CA ASP A 143 -14.01 -18.98 -9.23
C ASP A 143 -14.09 -17.76 -8.29
N THR A 144 -13.59 -17.91 -7.06
CA THR A 144 -13.56 -16.84 -6.05
C THR A 144 -12.45 -15.82 -6.33
N PHE A 145 -11.23 -16.28 -6.62
CA PHE A 145 -10.09 -15.42 -6.95
C PHE A 145 -10.34 -14.63 -8.24
N VAL A 146 -10.99 -15.25 -9.23
CA VAL A 146 -11.36 -14.60 -10.48
C VAL A 146 -12.34 -13.45 -10.22
N SER A 147 -13.42 -13.73 -9.50
CA SER A 147 -14.44 -12.73 -9.19
C SER A 147 -13.94 -11.58 -8.30
N LEU A 148 -12.98 -11.84 -7.40
CA LEU A 148 -12.50 -10.83 -6.44
C LEU A 148 -11.28 -10.06 -6.91
N VAL A 149 -10.39 -10.69 -7.69
CA VAL A 149 -9.08 -10.15 -8.06
C VAL A 149 -8.88 -10.10 -9.56
N HIS A 150 -9.12 -11.18 -10.30
CA HIS A 150 -8.79 -11.25 -11.73
C HIS A 150 -9.65 -10.29 -12.57
N ASP A 151 -10.97 -10.32 -12.38
CA ASP A 151 -11.94 -9.51 -13.13
C ASP A 151 -12.05 -8.07 -12.59
N ASN A 152 -11.29 -7.74 -11.55
CA ASN A 152 -11.27 -6.40 -10.99
C ASN A 152 -10.30 -5.51 -11.79
N ASP A 153 -10.85 -4.69 -12.68
CA ASP A 153 -10.09 -3.75 -13.53
C ASP A 153 -9.43 -2.60 -12.73
N GLN A 154 -9.81 -2.41 -11.46
CA GLN A 154 -9.20 -1.40 -10.58
C GLN A 154 -7.89 -1.89 -9.95
N VAL A 155 -7.56 -3.18 -10.07
CA VAL A 155 -6.32 -3.75 -9.52
C VAL A 155 -5.29 -3.85 -10.66
N PRO A 156 -4.12 -3.19 -10.57
CA PRO A 156 -3.07 -3.33 -11.57
C PRO A 156 -2.57 -4.79 -11.67
N PRO A 157 -2.14 -5.27 -12.85
CA PRO A 157 -1.75 -6.68 -13.03
C PRO A 157 -0.63 -7.14 -12.09
N ILE A 158 0.33 -6.25 -11.76
CA ILE A 158 1.38 -6.54 -10.78
C ILE A 158 0.82 -6.78 -9.38
N GLN A 159 -0.20 -6.02 -8.96
CA GLN A 159 -0.87 -6.23 -7.68
C GLN A 159 -1.70 -7.51 -7.69
N LYS A 160 -2.35 -7.85 -8.80
CA LYS A 160 -3.03 -9.15 -8.96
C LYS A 160 -2.04 -10.31 -8.81
N PHE A 161 -0.82 -10.17 -9.32
CA PHE A 161 0.23 -11.17 -9.17
C PHE A 161 0.72 -11.29 -7.72
N HIS A 162 0.89 -10.17 -7.01
CA HIS A 162 1.17 -10.19 -5.57
C HIS A 162 0.05 -10.88 -4.76
N HIS A 163 -1.21 -10.60 -5.07
CA HIS A 163 -2.35 -11.26 -4.44
C HIS A 163 -2.36 -12.76 -4.71
N LEU A 164 -2.09 -13.18 -5.95
CA LEU A 164 -2.00 -14.59 -6.31
C LEU A 164 -0.90 -15.29 -5.50
N LEU A 165 0.30 -14.69 -5.40
CA LEU A 165 1.41 -15.21 -4.59
C LEU A 165 1.05 -15.34 -3.10
N SER A 166 0.29 -14.40 -2.56
CA SER A 166 -0.16 -14.44 -1.15
C SER A 166 -1.29 -15.46 -0.91
N ALA A 167 -2.05 -15.79 -1.95
CA ALA A 167 -3.19 -16.68 -1.88
C ALA A 167 -2.81 -18.14 -2.16
N VAL A 168 -1.62 -18.42 -2.71
CA VAL A 168 -1.13 -19.79 -2.91
C VAL A 168 -0.16 -20.22 -1.82
N SER A 169 -0.20 -21.50 -1.47
CA SER A 169 0.68 -22.16 -0.52
C SER A 169 1.11 -23.53 -1.04
N GLY A 170 1.99 -24.23 -0.32
CA GLY A 170 2.40 -25.59 -0.66
C GLY A 170 2.94 -25.75 -2.10
N SER A 171 2.40 -26.73 -2.81
CA SER A 171 2.84 -27.08 -4.18
C SER A 171 2.45 -26.05 -5.23
N ALA A 172 1.31 -25.37 -5.04
CA ALA A 172 0.90 -24.27 -5.91
C ALA A 172 1.86 -23.08 -5.80
N ALA A 173 2.29 -22.73 -4.58
CA ALA A 173 3.25 -21.65 -4.36
C ALA A 173 4.61 -21.94 -5.02
N ALA A 174 5.09 -23.18 -4.99
CA ALA A 174 6.34 -23.54 -5.66
C ALA A 174 6.29 -23.30 -7.18
N THR A 175 5.13 -23.58 -7.79
CA THR A 175 4.89 -23.37 -9.22
C THR A 175 4.85 -21.89 -9.56
N VAL A 176 4.08 -21.10 -8.81
CA VAL A 176 3.92 -19.65 -9.04
C VAL A 176 5.23 -18.89 -8.79
N LYS A 177 6.01 -19.27 -7.76
CA LYS A 177 7.32 -18.65 -7.44
C LYS A 177 8.40 -18.92 -8.49
N SER A 178 8.22 -19.90 -9.37
CA SER A 178 9.16 -20.16 -10.47
C SER A 178 9.09 -19.10 -11.58
N VAL A 179 8.01 -18.31 -11.59
CA VAL A 179 7.80 -17.21 -12.54
C VAL A 179 8.25 -15.88 -11.90
N PRO A 180 9.12 -15.10 -12.56
CA PRO A 180 9.54 -13.80 -12.05
C PRO A 180 8.35 -12.86 -11.83
N LEU A 181 8.35 -12.16 -10.69
CA LEU A 181 7.30 -11.22 -10.30
C LEU A 181 7.42 -9.90 -11.06
N ILE A 182 6.94 -9.89 -12.30
CA ILE A 182 6.86 -8.71 -13.16
C ILE A 182 5.46 -8.64 -13.77
N GLU A 183 5.00 -7.43 -14.08
CA GLU A 183 3.63 -7.18 -14.54
C GLU A 183 3.28 -7.98 -15.81
N ALA A 184 4.23 -8.06 -16.74
CA ALA A 184 4.11 -8.80 -17.99
C ALA A 184 3.90 -10.32 -17.80
N ASN A 185 4.25 -10.86 -16.63
CA ASN A 185 4.15 -12.29 -16.35
C ASN A 185 2.82 -12.71 -15.73
N TYR A 186 2.03 -11.78 -15.18
CA TYR A 186 0.72 -12.10 -14.61
C TYR A 186 -0.22 -12.89 -15.55
N PRO A 187 -0.38 -12.54 -16.86
CA PRO A 187 -1.27 -13.28 -17.76
C PRO A 187 -0.75 -14.66 -18.17
N ILE A 188 0.48 -15.03 -17.78
CA ILE A 188 1.15 -16.29 -18.13
C ILE A 188 1.02 -17.31 -16.98
N VAL A 189 0.67 -16.84 -15.78
CA VAL A 189 0.46 -17.63 -14.56
C VAL A 189 -1.02 -17.97 -14.41
#